data_AF-A0A833A3S2-F1
#
_entry.id   AF-A0A833A3S2-F1
#
_cell.length_a   1.000
_cell.length_b   1.000
_cell.length_c   1.000
_cell.angle_alpha   90.00
_cell.angle_beta   90.00
_cell.angle_gamma   90.00
#
_symmetry.space_group_name_H-M   'P 1'
#
loop_
_entity.id
_entity.type
_entity.pdbx_description
1 polymer ?
#
loop_
_entity_poly.entity_id
_entity_poly.type
_entity_poly.pdbx_seq_one_letter_code
_entity_poly.pdbx_strand_id
1 'polypeptide(L)'
;MERYPVISSRGEIVAWIVSGGEFTALYSREGRLEKLILWINSEYGVNVIDYYDEKTRTLHVEDNIVTVWRHIEDVPWPPVYTIDSVDEYVEWLAEKLWSEGIKPGRAVVNYSGGKDSLAALYVLAEAGKKIGLEVYAAYVYVWPLEPKYSAKFAECSARKLGVEILGLETDRDYMASRLKNTGLPYRGVRWCTYQKLKPLKKKRKELKPDYVAQGERLLEAWKRFKRLYQMSRTPRILTGSMIRPVYPLTLLDIAK
;
A
#
# COMPACT_ATOMS: atom_id res chain seq x y z
N MET A 1 10.43 1.79 5.93
CA MET A 1 9.03 1.51 5.70
C MET A 1 8.23 2.48 6.54
N GLU A 2 6.94 2.61 6.24
CA GLU A 2 6.02 3.34 7.12
C GLU A 2 5.97 2.69 8.52
N ARG A 3 5.72 3.52 9.53
CA ARG A 3 5.47 3.12 10.91
C ARG A 3 4.02 2.65 11.04
N TYR A 4 3.82 1.41 11.48
CA TYR A 4 2.48 0.89 11.75
C TYR A 4 2.04 1.27 13.17
N PRO A 5 0.82 1.80 13.36
CA PRO A 5 0.31 2.11 14.68
C PRO A 5 0.02 0.83 15.46
N VAL A 6 0.41 0.83 16.74
CA VAL A 6 -0.11 -0.12 17.72
C VAL A 6 -1.32 0.55 18.36
N ILE A 7 -2.48 -0.06 18.18
CA ILE A 7 -3.77 0.51 18.58
C ILE A 7 -4.28 -0.23 19.82
N SER A 8 -4.67 0.52 20.85
CA SER A 8 -5.30 -0.03 22.05
C SER A 8 -6.70 -0.57 21.76
N SER A 9 -7.29 -1.32 22.68
CA SER A 9 -8.69 -1.75 22.58
C SER A 9 -9.70 -0.60 22.51
N ARG A 10 -9.28 0.62 22.87
CA ARG A 10 -10.10 1.84 22.79
C ARG A 10 -9.89 2.63 21.49
N GLY A 11 -9.10 2.11 20.55
CA GLY A 11 -8.80 2.81 19.29
C GLY A 11 -7.68 3.86 19.40
N GLU A 12 -7.00 3.96 20.54
CA GLU A 12 -5.95 4.94 20.77
C GLU A 12 -4.60 4.41 20.29
N ILE A 13 -3.79 5.27 19.68
CA ILE A 13 -2.42 4.90 19.30
C ILE A 13 -1.53 4.95 20.54
N VAL A 14 -0.90 3.82 20.87
CA VAL A 14 -0.05 3.68 22.05
C VAL A 14 1.44 3.53 21.73
N ALA A 15 1.77 3.07 20.52
CA ALA A 15 3.14 2.90 20.05
C ALA A 15 3.18 2.80 18.53
N TRP A 16 4.39 2.71 17.98
CA TRP A 16 4.63 2.43 16.57
C TRP A 16 5.59 1.27 16.39
N ILE A 17 5.37 0.49 15.34
CA ILE A 17 6.25 -0.60 14.95
C ILE A 17 6.70 -0.44 13.50
N VAL A 18 7.99 -0.67 13.23
CA VAL A 18 8.52 -0.85 11.89
C VAL A 18 9.29 -2.15 11.85
N SER A 19 8.97 -3.04 10.93
CA SER A 19 9.71 -4.29 10.77
C SER A 19 10.36 -4.37 9.39
N GLY A 20 11.67 -4.49 9.40
CA GLY A 20 12.56 -4.89 8.31
C GLY A 20 12.60 -6.41 8.12
N GLY A 21 13.57 -6.86 7.32
CA GLY A 21 13.88 -8.29 7.20
C GLY A 21 14.53 -8.83 8.48
N GLU A 22 15.58 -8.15 8.95
CA GLU A 22 16.38 -8.59 10.09
C GLU A 22 16.12 -7.77 11.36
N PHE A 23 15.48 -6.62 11.26
CA PHE A 23 15.29 -5.71 12.39
C PHE A 23 13.83 -5.33 12.60
N THR A 24 13.42 -5.15 13.85
CA THR A 24 12.14 -4.51 14.23
C THR A 24 12.41 -3.37 15.19
N ALA A 25 11.93 -2.18 14.86
CA ALA A 25 11.99 -1.00 15.72
C ALA A 25 10.62 -0.75 16.36
N LEU A 26 10.61 -0.49 17.67
CA LEU A 26 9.45 -0.07 18.43
C LEU A 26 9.65 1.37 18.91
N TYR A 27 8.69 2.23 18.62
CA TYR A 27 8.69 3.62 19.04
C TYR A 27 7.53 3.87 20.00
N SER A 28 7.76 4.74 20.98
CA SER A 28 6.71 5.36 21.80
C SER A 28 5.67 6.07 20.95
N ARG A 29 4.51 6.42 21.53
CA ARG A 29 3.47 7.22 20.87
C ARG A 29 4.02 8.50 20.24
N GLU A 30 4.97 9.16 20.91
CA GLU A 30 5.62 10.41 20.49
C GLU A 30 6.68 10.20 19.41
N GLY A 31 6.94 8.95 19.00
CA GLY A 31 7.85 8.61 17.92
C GLY A 31 9.31 8.46 18.33
N ARG A 32 9.62 8.48 19.64
CA ARG A 32 10.94 8.16 20.20
C ARG A 32 11.18 6.65 20.15
N LEU A 33 12.35 6.23 19.67
CA LEU A 33 12.76 4.82 19.61
C LEU A 33 12.93 4.26 21.03
N GLU A 34 12.24 3.15 21.34
CA GLU A 34 12.29 2.52 22.66
C GLU A 34 12.91 1.13 22.64
N LYS A 35 12.77 0.39 21.54
CA LYS A 35 13.44 -0.89 21.34
C LYS A 35 13.88 -1.04 19.89
N LEU A 36 15.02 -1.68 19.70
CA LEU A 36 15.50 -2.12 18.40
C LEU A 36 15.84 -3.60 18.51
N ILE A 37 15.05 -4.46 17.88
CA ILE A 37 15.20 -5.91 17.93
C ILE A 37 15.95 -6.35 16.67
N LEU A 38 17.05 -7.08 16.83
CA LEU A 38 17.73 -7.84 15.78
C LEU A 38 17.26 -9.30 15.84
N TRP A 39 16.63 -9.77 14.78
CA TRP A 39 16.19 -11.16 14.65
C TRP A 39 17.36 -12.03 14.21
N ILE A 40 17.68 -13.03 15.03
CA ILE A 40 18.68 -14.05 14.71
C ILE A 40 18.05 -15.17 13.88
N ASN A 41 16.78 -15.47 14.16
CA ASN A 41 15.94 -16.39 13.40
C ASN A 41 14.45 -16.01 13.55
N SER A 42 13.55 -16.85 13.04
CA SER A 42 12.10 -16.59 13.05
C SER A 42 11.46 -16.57 14.44
N GLU A 43 12.13 -17.07 15.47
CA GLU A 43 11.58 -17.23 16.82
C GLU A 43 12.36 -16.42 17.88
N TYR A 44 13.60 -16.05 17.58
CA TYR A 44 14.51 -15.41 18.52
C TYR A 44 15.04 -14.08 18.00
N GLY A 45 14.79 -13.03 18.79
CA GLY A 45 15.29 -11.68 18.56
C GLY A 45 15.90 -11.09 19.84
N VAL A 46 16.94 -10.28 19.67
CA VAL A 46 17.68 -9.63 20.76
C VAL A 46 17.45 -8.13 20.70
N ASN A 47 17.17 -7.49 21.84
CA ASN A 47 17.13 -6.03 21.91
C ASN A 47 18.56 -5.48 21.87
N VAL A 48 18.87 -4.70 20.84
CA VAL A 48 20.20 -4.15 20.56
C VAL A 48 20.23 -2.62 20.62
N ILE A 49 19.23 -2.01 21.29
CA ILE A 49 19.13 -0.55 21.38
C ILE A 49 20.36 0.10 22.03
N ASP A 50 20.99 -0.55 23.00
CA ASP A 50 22.18 -0.01 23.70
C ASP A 50 23.41 0.09 22.79
N TYR A 51 23.40 -0.63 21.66
CA TYR A 51 24.44 -0.61 20.64
C TYR A 51 24.11 0.34 19.47
N TYR A 52 22.95 1.01 19.51
CA TYR A 52 22.45 1.83 18.42
C TYR A 52 22.77 3.31 18.62
N ASP A 53 23.46 3.90 17.65
CA ASP A 53 23.64 5.35 17.57
C ASP A 53 22.54 5.96 16.69
N GLU A 54 21.64 6.73 17.31
CA GLU A 54 20.52 7.39 16.63
C GLU A 54 20.97 8.47 15.63
N LYS A 55 22.10 9.15 15.88
CA LYS A 55 22.60 10.22 15.01
C LYS A 55 23.09 9.67 13.69
N THR A 56 23.89 8.60 13.75
CA THR A 56 24.45 7.94 12.57
C THR A 56 23.52 6.85 12.01
N ARG A 57 22.52 6.45 12.80
CA ARG A 57 21.56 5.37 12.52
C ARG A 57 22.26 4.03 12.26
N THR A 58 23.32 3.76 13.02
CA THR A 58 24.12 2.53 12.91
C THR A 58 24.17 1.75 14.22
N LEU A 59 24.28 0.44 14.11
CA LEU A 59 24.58 -0.46 15.22
C LEU A 59 26.09 -0.66 15.30
N HIS A 60 26.66 -0.55 16.48
CA HIS A 60 28.09 -0.73 16.74
C HIS A 60 28.31 -1.90 17.69
N VAL A 61 28.97 -2.96 17.21
CA VAL A 61 29.35 -4.12 18.03
C VAL A 61 30.81 -4.43 17.76
N GLU A 62 31.66 -4.15 18.74
CA GLU A 62 33.13 -4.21 18.58
C GLU A 62 33.56 -3.38 17.36
N ASP A 63 34.31 -3.96 16.43
CA ASP A 63 34.77 -3.30 15.20
C ASP A 63 33.75 -3.33 14.05
N ASN A 64 32.54 -3.86 14.30
CA ASN A 64 31.51 -4.02 13.27
C ASN A 64 30.47 -2.90 13.33
N ILE A 65 30.19 -2.31 12.16
CA ILE A 65 29.18 -1.25 11.99
C ILE A 65 28.11 -1.73 11.02
N VAL A 66 26.85 -1.78 11.48
CA VAL A 66 25.70 -2.14 10.64
C VAL A 66 24.80 -0.93 10.43
N THR A 67 24.51 -0.62 9.17
CA THR A 67 23.62 0.51 8.81
C THR A 67 22.14 0.13 8.93
N VAL A 68 21.58 0.20 10.14
CA VAL A 68 20.22 -0.25 10.47
C VAL A 68 19.14 0.36 9.56
N TRP A 69 19.24 1.66 9.26
CA TRP A 69 18.21 2.32 8.44
C TRP A 69 18.08 1.75 7.02
N ARG A 70 19.10 1.10 6.47
CA ARG A 70 19.02 0.43 5.16
C ARG A 70 18.16 -0.84 5.21
N HIS A 71 18.04 -1.45 6.38
CA HIS A 71 17.25 -2.67 6.60
C HIS A 71 15.79 -2.35 6.93
N ILE A 72 15.55 -1.30 7.71
CA ILE A 72 14.21 -0.88 8.15
C ILE A 72 13.57 0.11 7.16
N GLU A 73 14.37 0.89 6.43
CA GLU A 73 13.97 2.01 5.57
C GLU A 73 13.10 3.07 6.29
N ASP A 74 13.24 3.24 7.61
CA ASP A 74 12.34 4.08 8.45
C ASP A 74 12.12 5.47 7.84
N VAL A 75 10.88 5.71 7.38
CA VAL A 75 10.48 6.98 6.77
C VAL A 75 10.00 7.86 7.92
N PRO A 76 10.68 8.98 8.23
CA PRO A 76 10.20 9.89 9.26
C PRO A 76 8.86 10.46 8.81
N TRP A 77 7.79 10.16 9.55
CA TRP A 77 6.45 10.60 9.20
C TRP A 77 5.67 11.06 10.43
N PRO A 78 5.00 12.23 10.39
CA PRO A 78 4.09 12.65 11.46
C PRO A 78 2.87 11.73 11.45
N PRO A 79 2.57 11.06 12.57
CA PRO A 79 1.39 10.21 12.67
C PRO A 79 0.14 11.04 12.90
N VAL A 80 -0.32 11.71 11.84
CA VAL A 80 -1.45 12.63 11.88
C VAL A 80 -2.56 12.15 10.97
N TYR A 81 -3.79 12.45 11.33
CA TYR A 81 -4.89 12.44 10.38
C TYR A 81 -4.72 13.63 9.44
N THR A 82 -4.98 13.41 8.16
CA THR A 82 -5.06 14.48 7.15
C THR A 82 -6.50 14.78 6.76
N ILE A 83 -7.45 13.97 7.21
CA ILE A 83 -8.89 14.15 6.99
C ILE A 83 -9.70 14.06 8.28
N ASP A 84 -10.66 14.96 8.42
CA ASP A 84 -11.57 15.01 9.56
C ASP A 84 -12.72 14.01 9.41
N SER A 85 -13.22 13.82 8.19
CA SER A 85 -14.19 12.79 7.86
C SER A 85 -13.95 12.17 6.48
N VAL A 86 -14.43 10.93 6.32
CA VAL A 86 -14.38 10.22 5.05
C VAL A 86 -15.31 10.88 4.03
N ASP A 87 -16.48 11.36 4.46
CA ASP A 87 -17.47 12.00 3.60
C ASP A 87 -16.96 13.32 3.02
N GLU A 88 -16.36 14.20 3.85
CA GLU A 88 -15.73 15.44 3.35
C GLU A 88 -14.58 15.14 2.39
N TYR A 89 -13.82 14.07 2.63
CA TYR A 89 -12.77 13.65 1.70
C TYR A 89 -13.33 13.19 0.36
N VAL A 90 -14.47 12.49 0.35
CA VAL A 90 -15.16 12.08 -0.88
C VAL A 90 -15.63 13.29 -1.67
N GLU A 91 -16.20 14.31 -1.01
CA GLU A 91 -16.60 15.56 -1.66
C GLU A 91 -15.39 16.27 -2.27
N TRP A 92 -14.35 16.46 -1.46
CA TRP A 92 -13.11 17.09 -1.91
C TRP A 92 -12.48 16.34 -3.08
N LEU A 93 -12.46 15.01 -3.05
CA LEU A 93 -11.93 14.17 -4.12
C LEU A 93 -12.72 14.38 -5.42
N ALA A 94 -14.05 14.43 -5.35
CA ALA A 94 -14.90 14.68 -6.51
C ALA A 94 -14.61 16.08 -7.11
N GLU A 95 -14.63 17.13 -6.30
CA GLU A 95 -14.31 18.51 -6.71
C GLU A 95 -12.92 18.61 -7.33
N LYS A 96 -11.93 17.96 -6.70
CA LYS A 96 -10.56 17.95 -7.16
C LYS A 96 -10.44 17.28 -8.52
N LEU A 97 -11.08 16.13 -8.72
CA LEU A 97 -11.09 15.44 -10.02
C LEU A 97 -11.77 16.28 -11.11
N TRP A 98 -12.87 16.98 -10.81
CA TRP A 98 -13.50 17.94 -11.73
C TRP A 98 -12.55 19.08 -12.10
N SER A 99 -11.89 19.69 -11.12
CA SER A 99 -10.93 20.78 -11.35
C SER A 99 -9.73 20.34 -12.21
N GLU A 100 -9.40 19.05 -12.17
CA GLU A 100 -8.33 18.46 -12.97
C GLU A 100 -8.80 17.93 -14.33
N GLY A 101 -10.09 18.11 -14.66
CA GLY A 101 -10.66 17.84 -15.98
C GLY A 101 -11.14 16.41 -16.18
N ILE A 102 -11.53 15.71 -15.11
CA ILE A 102 -12.18 14.40 -15.25
C ILE A 102 -13.48 14.51 -16.04
N LYS A 103 -13.83 13.45 -16.76
CA LYS A 103 -15.08 13.32 -17.49
C LYS A 103 -15.83 12.09 -17.00
N PRO A 104 -17.17 12.06 -17.14
CA PRO A 104 -17.94 10.83 -16.95
C PRO A 104 -17.39 9.70 -17.82
N GLY A 105 -17.44 8.46 -17.33
CA GLY A 105 -16.84 7.32 -18.01
C GLY A 105 -16.55 6.15 -17.09
N ARG A 106 -15.65 5.25 -17.51
CA ARG A 106 -15.34 4.01 -16.79
C ARG A 106 -13.96 4.08 -16.14
N ALA A 107 -13.90 3.80 -14.84
CA ALA A 107 -12.67 3.74 -14.08
C ALA A 107 -12.43 2.32 -13.56
N VAL A 108 -11.21 1.81 -13.75
CA VAL A 108 -10.80 0.52 -13.18
C VAL A 108 -9.81 0.74 -12.05
N VAL A 109 -10.17 0.28 -10.86
CA VAL A 109 -9.28 0.24 -9.70
C VAL A 109 -8.42 -1.02 -9.77
N ASN A 110 -7.11 -0.86 -9.66
CA ASN A 110 -6.22 -2.00 -9.41
C ASN A 110 -6.42 -2.50 -7.99
N TYR A 111 -7.32 -3.46 -7.81
CA TYR A 111 -7.77 -3.92 -6.51
C TYR A 111 -7.00 -5.17 -6.06
N SER A 112 -6.30 -5.08 -4.94
CA SER A 112 -5.48 -6.19 -4.40
C SER A 112 -6.11 -6.88 -3.19
N GLY A 113 -7.22 -6.36 -2.65
CA GLY A 113 -7.76 -6.83 -1.36
C GLY A 113 -7.00 -6.28 -0.14
N GLY A 114 -6.02 -5.41 -0.34
CA GLY A 114 -5.28 -4.76 0.75
C GLY A 114 -5.93 -3.45 1.20
N LYS A 115 -5.56 -2.97 2.39
CA LYS A 115 -6.08 -1.73 3.00
C LYS A 115 -6.09 -0.52 2.06
N ASP A 116 -4.97 -0.27 1.37
CA ASP A 116 -4.78 0.92 0.55
C ASP A 116 -5.60 0.85 -0.76
N SER A 117 -5.72 -0.34 -1.35
CA SER A 117 -6.52 -0.54 -2.56
C SER A 117 -8.01 -0.64 -2.27
N LEU A 118 -8.39 -1.11 -1.08
CA LEU A 118 -9.77 -1.07 -0.60
C LEU A 118 -10.23 0.36 -0.31
N ALA A 119 -9.42 1.15 0.39
CA ALA A 119 -9.71 2.57 0.60
C ALA A 119 -9.83 3.31 -0.74
N ALA A 120 -8.91 3.06 -1.68
CA ALA A 120 -8.97 3.64 -3.02
C ALA A 120 -10.23 3.24 -3.79
N LEU A 121 -10.68 1.99 -3.64
CA LEU A 121 -11.93 1.51 -4.21
C LEU A 121 -13.14 2.23 -3.60
N TYR A 122 -13.17 2.33 -2.27
CA TYR A 122 -14.23 3.01 -1.53
C TYR A 122 -14.36 4.49 -1.94
N VAL A 123 -13.31 5.28 -1.74
CA VAL A 123 -13.40 6.74 -1.96
C VAL A 123 -13.69 7.07 -3.42
N LEU A 124 -13.18 6.28 -4.37
CA LEU A 124 -13.44 6.50 -5.78
C LEU A 124 -14.85 6.04 -6.20
N ALA A 125 -15.38 4.96 -5.61
CA ALA A 125 -16.75 4.54 -5.87
C ALA A 125 -17.75 5.61 -5.39
N GLU A 126 -17.56 6.15 -4.18
CA GLU A 126 -18.43 7.20 -3.66
C GLU A 126 -18.29 8.52 -4.43
N ALA A 127 -17.05 8.97 -4.70
CA ALA A 127 -16.83 10.17 -5.52
C ALA A 127 -17.37 9.96 -6.95
N GLY A 128 -17.22 8.74 -7.49
CA GLY A 128 -17.65 8.36 -8.83
C GLY A 128 -19.15 8.53 -9.06
N LYS A 129 -19.99 8.23 -8.05
CA LYS A 129 -21.43 8.47 -8.09
C LYS A 129 -21.77 9.95 -8.36
N LYS A 130 -20.95 10.87 -7.85
CA LYS A 130 -21.13 12.32 -8.00
C LYS A 130 -20.67 12.82 -9.36
N ILE A 131 -19.57 12.25 -9.87
CA ILE A 131 -18.91 12.73 -11.10
C ILE A 131 -19.27 11.93 -12.36
N GLY A 132 -20.18 10.96 -12.25
CA GLY A 132 -20.60 10.10 -13.36
C GLY A 132 -19.54 9.07 -13.78
N LEU A 133 -18.72 8.59 -12.84
CA LEU A 133 -17.82 7.47 -13.08
C LEU A 133 -18.45 6.14 -12.67
N GLU A 134 -18.41 5.20 -13.61
CA GLU A 134 -18.67 3.79 -13.33
C GLU A 134 -17.36 3.12 -12.90
N VAL A 135 -17.33 2.64 -11.66
CA VAL A 135 -16.11 2.10 -11.04
C VAL A 135 -16.14 0.58 -11.05
N TYR A 136 -15.04 -0.03 -11.50
CA TYR A 136 -14.82 -1.48 -11.52
C TYR A 136 -13.60 -1.84 -10.66
N ALA A 137 -13.67 -2.96 -9.94
CA ALA A 137 -12.55 -3.50 -9.18
C ALA A 137 -11.86 -4.62 -9.97
N ALA A 138 -10.62 -4.41 -10.43
CA ALA A 138 -9.84 -5.46 -11.09
C ALA A 138 -8.95 -6.19 -10.10
N TYR A 139 -9.31 -7.44 -9.77
CA TYR A 139 -8.58 -8.30 -8.86
C TYR A 139 -7.95 -9.48 -9.61
N VAL A 140 -6.68 -9.76 -9.34
CA VAL A 140 -5.96 -10.88 -9.94
C VAL A 140 -5.64 -11.91 -8.87
N TYR A 141 -6.30 -13.05 -8.95
CA TYR A 141 -5.98 -14.21 -8.14
C TYR A 141 -4.67 -14.85 -8.61
N VAL A 142 -3.75 -15.09 -7.67
CA VAL A 142 -2.39 -15.54 -7.97
C VAL A 142 -2.17 -16.94 -7.44
N TRP A 143 -2.77 -17.90 -8.13
CA TRP A 143 -2.58 -19.30 -7.81
C TRP A 143 -1.14 -19.77 -8.11
N PRO A 144 -0.52 -20.65 -7.28
CA PRO A 144 -0.98 -21.14 -5.97
C PRO A 144 -0.48 -20.29 -4.78
N LEU A 145 0.12 -19.13 -5.05
CA LEU A 145 0.77 -18.29 -4.03
C LEU A 145 -0.22 -17.57 -3.11
N GLU A 146 -1.48 -17.47 -3.53
CA GLU A 146 -2.52 -16.74 -2.80
C GLU A 146 -3.61 -17.71 -2.33
N PRO A 147 -4.00 -17.65 -1.04
CA PRO A 147 -5.04 -18.51 -0.53
C PRO A 147 -6.41 -18.10 -1.09
N LYS A 148 -7.31 -19.08 -1.27
CA LYS A 148 -8.65 -18.85 -1.84
C LYS A 148 -9.49 -17.85 -1.06
N TYR A 149 -9.25 -17.69 0.25
CA TYR A 149 -10.00 -16.74 1.06
C TYR A 149 -9.72 -15.28 0.66
N SER A 150 -8.54 -14.96 0.11
CA SER A 150 -8.21 -13.60 -0.35
C SER A 150 -9.11 -13.19 -1.52
N ALA A 151 -9.35 -14.11 -2.47
CA ALA A 151 -10.25 -13.88 -3.59
C ALA A 151 -11.70 -13.67 -3.10
N LYS A 152 -12.15 -14.48 -2.14
CA LYS A 152 -13.48 -14.32 -1.52
C LYS A 152 -13.61 -12.99 -0.78
N PHE A 153 -12.58 -12.57 -0.04
CA PHE A 153 -12.57 -11.28 0.64
C PHE A 153 -12.70 -10.15 -0.38
N ALA A 154 -11.89 -10.17 -1.44
CA ALA A 154 -11.92 -9.17 -2.50
C ALA A 154 -13.32 -9.08 -3.14
N GLU A 155 -13.91 -10.21 -3.53
CA GLU A 155 -15.28 -10.24 -4.07
C GLU A 155 -16.34 -9.70 -3.10
N CYS A 156 -16.31 -10.14 -1.84
CA CYS A 156 -17.25 -9.67 -0.83
C CYS A 156 -17.14 -8.16 -0.56
N SER A 157 -15.91 -7.64 -0.44
CA SER A 157 -15.67 -6.22 -0.21
C SER A 157 -16.13 -5.35 -1.39
N ALA A 158 -15.81 -5.71 -2.64
CA ALA A 158 -16.24 -4.94 -3.81
C ALA A 158 -17.78 -4.92 -3.93
N ARG A 159 -18.42 -6.07 -3.75
CA ARG A 159 -19.89 -6.18 -3.76
C ARG A 159 -20.57 -5.36 -2.66
N LYS A 160 -19.99 -5.32 -1.45
CA LYS A 160 -20.50 -4.45 -0.37
C LYS A 160 -20.50 -2.97 -0.75
N LEU A 161 -19.58 -2.56 -1.62
CA LEU A 161 -19.48 -1.20 -2.14
C LEU A 161 -20.33 -0.97 -3.41
N GLY A 162 -21.10 -1.98 -3.85
CA GLY A 162 -21.85 -1.90 -5.10
C GLY A 162 -20.96 -1.86 -6.35
N VAL A 163 -19.70 -2.29 -6.25
CA VAL A 163 -18.74 -2.27 -7.36
C VAL A 163 -18.65 -3.65 -8.01
N GLU A 164 -18.73 -3.69 -9.33
CA GLU A 164 -18.46 -4.92 -10.11
C GLU A 164 -16.98 -5.33 -9.99
N ILE A 165 -16.75 -6.61 -9.71
CA ILE A 165 -15.42 -7.20 -9.66
C ILE A 165 -15.07 -7.90 -10.97
N LEU A 166 -13.99 -7.44 -11.60
CA LEU A 166 -13.33 -8.12 -12.71
C LEU A 166 -12.38 -9.15 -12.11
N GLY A 167 -12.89 -10.36 -11.86
CA GLY A 167 -12.11 -11.50 -11.41
C GLY A 167 -11.17 -12.00 -12.50
N LEU A 168 -9.87 -11.89 -12.26
CA LEU A 168 -8.82 -12.32 -13.17
C LEU A 168 -7.95 -13.37 -12.50
N GLU A 169 -7.26 -14.18 -13.29
CA GLU A 169 -6.34 -15.19 -12.77
C GLU A 169 -5.02 -15.18 -13.56
N THR A 170 -3.93 -15.49 -12.87
CA THR A 170 -2.64 -15.77 -13.52
C THR A 170 -2.65 -17.15 -14.20
N ASP A 171 -1.81 -17.32 -15.22
CA ASP A 171 -1.60 -18.61 -15.88
C ASP A 171 -1.08 -19.67 -14.88
N ARG A 172 -1.90 -20.69 -14.59
CA ARG A 172 -1.61 -21.71 -13.57
C ARG A 172 -0.38 -22.55 -13.90
N ASP A 173 -0.24 -22.96 -15.15
CA ASP A 173 0.84 -23.85 -15.57
C ASP A 173 2.18 -23.11 -15.52
N TYR A 174 2.19 -21.86 -15.97
CA TYR A 174 3.35 -20.99 -15.85
C TYR A 174 3.72 -20.75 -14.38
N MET A 175 2.74 -20.45 -13.53
CA MET A 175 2.98 -20.19 -12.10
C MET A 175 3.51 -21.44 -11.38
N ALA A 176 2.94 -22.62 -11.65
CA ALA A 176 3.41 -23.89 -11.11
C ALA A 176 4.84 -24.22 -11.55
N SER A 177 5.14 -24.05 -12.85
CA SER A 177 6.48 -24.26 -13.40
C SER A 177 7.51 -23.32 -12.76
N ARG A 178 7.18 -22.03 -12.62
CA ARG A 178 8.08 -21.07 -11.95
C ARG A 178 8.29 -21.39 -10.48
N LEU A 179 7.25 -21.80 -9.76
CA LEU A 179 7.37 -22.19 -8.37
C LEU A 179 8.29 -23.42 -8.22
N LYS A 180 8.12 -24.43 -9.09
CA LYS A 180 8.96 -25.64 -9.09
C LYS A 180 10.44 -25.33 -9.40
N ASN A 181 10.69 -24.45 -10.37
CA ASN A 181 12.05 -24.20 -10.89
C ASN A 181 12.81 -23.11 -10.15
N THR A 182 12.11 -22.12 -9.57
CA THR A 182 12.73 -20.93 -8.95
C THR A 182 12.41 -20.82 -7.46
N GLY A 183 11.47 -21.62 -6.94
CA GLY A 183 11.01 -21.51 -5.56
C GLY A 183 10.12 -20.28 -5.32
N LEU A 184 9.90 -19.97 -4.03
CA LEU A 184 9.06 -18.86 -3.61
C LEU A 184 9.66 -17.51 -4.02
N PRO A 185 8.83 -16.53 -4.42
CA PRO A 185 9.31 -15.18 -4.70
C PRO A 185 9.85 -14.53 -3.42
N TYR A 186 11.00 -13.86 -3.52
CA TYR A 186 11.65 -13.13 -2.43
C TYR A 186 12.08 -11.73 -2.87
N ARG A 187 12.59 -10.93 -1.92
CA ARG A 187 13.04 -9.55 -2.20
C ARG A 187 14.17 -9.58 -3.23
N GLY A 188 13.97 -8.89 -4.36
CA GLY A 188 14.92 -8.89 -5.50
C GLY A 188 14.51 -9.81 -6.66
N VAL A 189 13.79 -10.91 -6.39
CA VAL A 189 13.34 -11.87 -7.41
C VAL A 189 11.82 -12.11 -7.29
N ARG A 190 11.04 -11.06 -7.54
CA ARG A 190 9.58 -11.05 -7.44
C ARG A 190 8.92 -11.36 -8.77
N TRP A 191 9.20 -12.54 -9.33
CA TRP A 191 8.71 -12.96 -10.64
C TRP A 191 7.18 -13.01 -10.73
N CYS A 192 6.49 -13.26 -9.61
CA CYS A 192 5.04 -13.29 -9.53
C CYS A 192 4.40 -11.92 -9.85
N THR A 193 5.05 -10.79 -9.53
CA THR A 193 4.53 -9.44 -9.78
C THR A 193 4.28 -9.20 -11.27
N TYR A 194 5.18 -9.65 -12.14
CA TYR A 194 5.00 -9.52 -13.59
C TYR A 194 3.82 -10.34 -14.10
N GLN A 195 3.60 -11.53 -13.52
CA GLN A 195 2.47 -12.36 -13.91
C GLN A 195 1.14 -11.76 -13.48
N LYS A 196 1.08 -11.08 -12.32
CA LYS A 196 -0.13 -10.33 -11.90
C LYS A 196 -0.52 -9.26 -12.93
N LEU A 197 0.45 -8.61 -13.57
CA LEU A 197 0.19 -7.52 -14.52
C LEU A 197 -0.33 -7.99 -15.88
N LYS A 198 -0.02 -9.20 -16.31
CA LYS A 198 -0.43 -9.73 -17.63
C LYS A 198 -1.95 -9.77 -17.82
N PRO A 199 -2.74 -10.45 -16.95
CA PRO A 199 -4.18 -10.51 -17.13
C PRO A 199 -4.84 -9.13 -16.98
N LEU A 200 -4.31 -8.25 -16.11
CA LEU A 200 -4.76 -6.86 -16.03
C LEU A 200 -4.58 -6.11 -17.35
N LYS A 201 -3.41 -6.22 -17.97
CA LYS A 201 -3.15 -5.59 -19.27
C LYS A 201 -4.09 -6.12 -20.36
N LYS A 202 -4.35 -7.44 -20.38
CA LYS A 202 -5.30 -8.05 -21.32
C LYS A 202 -6.70 -7.49 -21.10
N LYS A 203 -7.21 -7.53 -19.86
CA LYS A 203 -8.55 -7.03 -19.54
C LYS A 203 -8.72 -5.55 -19.83
N ARG A 204 -7.70 -4.73 -19.60
CA ARG A 204 -7.71 -3.30 -19.95
C ARG A 204 -7.84 -3.05 -21.45
N LYS A 205 -7.22 -3.87 -22.29
CA LYS A 205 -7.37 -3.77 -23.75
C LYS A 205 -8.78 -4.12 -24.22
N GLU A 206 -9.44 -5.05 -23.54
CA GLU A 206 -10.81 -5.46 -23.81
C GLU A 206 -11.81 -4.40 -23.35
N LEU A 207 -11.72 -3.98 -22.08
CA LEU A 207 -12.67 -3.04 -21.49
C LEU A 207 -12.47 -1.61 -22.02
N LYS A 208 -11.22 -1.22 -22.33
CA LYS A 208 -10.80 0.14 -22.69
C LYS A 208 -11.37 1.17 -21.71
N PRO A 209 -11.00 1.10 -20.42
CA PRO A 209 -11.47 2.07 -19.44
C PRO A 209 -10.86 3.44 -19.74
N ASP A 210 -11.64 4.49 -19.48
CA ASP A 210 -11.19 5.88 -19.60
C ASP A 210 -10.12 6.19 -18.55
N TYR A 211 -10.26 5.57 -17.36
CA TYR A 211 -9.40 5.81 -16.22
C TYR A 211 -8.91 4.53 -15.53
N VAL A 212 -7.73 4.63 -14.92
CA VAL A 212 -7.11 3.59 -14.09
C VAL A 212 -6.76 4.19 -12.75
N ALA A 213 -7.30 3.63 -11.68
CA ALA A 213 -7.01 4.05 -10.32
C ALA A 213 -5.98 3.16 -9.61
N GLN A 214 -5.13 3.78 -8.80
CA GLN A 214 -4.10 3.12 -8.02
C GLN A 214 -4.19 3.50 -6.54
N GLY A 215 -4.18 2.51 -5.66
CA GLY A 215 -4.10 2.69 -4.20
C GLY A 215 -2.68 3.00 -3.71
N GLU A 216 -1.98 3.94 -4.36
CA GLU A 216 -0.63 4.35 -3.92
C GLU A 216 -0.72 5.60 -3.03
N ARG A 217 -0.27 5.48 -1.78
CA ARG A 217 -0.03 6.63 -0.90
C ARG A 217 1.35 7.23 -1.13
N LEU A 218 1.47 8.55 -0.99
CA LEU A 218 2.75 9.27 -1.05
C LEU A 218 3.80 8.69 -0.06
N LEU A 219 3.32 8.15 1.05
CA LEU A 219 4.08 7.97 2.29
C LEU A 219 4.44 6.52 2.60
N GLU A 220 4.11 5.59 1.71
CA GLU A 220 4.28 4.16 1.95
C GLU A 220 5.77 3.74 2.00
N ALA A 221 6.64 4.42 1.24
CA ALA A 221 8.08 4.12 1.23
C ALA A 221 8.92 5.32 0.77
N TRP A 222 10.18 5.41 1.23
CA TRP A 222 11.09 6.51 0.88
C TRP A 222 11.29 6.69 -0.63
N LYS A 223 11.41 5.59 -1.37
CA LYS A 223 11.51 5.61 -2.84
C LYS A 223 10.25 6.18 -3.49
N ARG A 224 9.08 5.89 -2.92
CA ARG A 224 7.80 6.43 -3.40
C ARG A 224 7.67 7.90 -3.04
N PHE A 225 8.03 8.28 -1.81
CA PHE A 225 8.10 9.67 -1.40
C PHE A 225 9.00 10.48 -2.34
N LYS A 226 10.25 10.06 -2.60
CA LYS A 226 11.14 10.75 -3.54
C LYS A 226 10.55 10.88 -4.94
N ARG A 227 10.00 9.79 -5.50
CA ARG A 227 9.38 9.76 -6.83
C ARG A 227 8.20 10.73 -6.93
N LEU A 228 7.36 10.76 -5.89
CA LEU A 228 6.08 11.45 -5.91
C LEU A 228 6.18 12.89 -5.39
N TYR A 229 7.08 13.17 -4.45
CA TYR A 229 7.46 14.52 -4.00
C TYR A 229 8.12 15.33 -5.12
N GLN A 230 8.89 14.70 -6.01
CA GLN A 230 9.38 15.39 -7.21
C GLN A 230 8.24 15.83 -8.15
N MET A 231 7.06 15.18 -8.06
CA MET A 231 5.84 15.61 -8.77
C MET A 231 5.03 16.67 -8.00
N SER A 232 5.41 17.02 -6.76
CA SER A 232 4.56 17.76 -5.81
C SER A 232 4.65 19.29 -5.86
N ARG A 233 5.21 19.89 -6.92
CA ARG A 233 5.02 21.35 -7.12
C ARG A 233 3.53 21.70 -7.29
N THR A 234 2.72 20.74 -7.70
CA THR A 234 1.26 20.71 -7.53
C THR A 234 0.84 19.25 -7.48
N PRO A 235 0.56 18.66 -6.29
CA PRO A 235 0.14 17.26 -6.23
C PRO A 235 -1.17 17.09 -7.01
N ARG A 236 -1.11 16.29 -8.08
CA ARG A 236 -2.26 15.96 -8.92
C ARG A 236 -2.78 14.57 -8.61
N ILE A 237 -4.09 14.46 -8.47
CA ILE A 237 -4.76 13.17 -8.26
C ILE A 237 -5.00 12.50 -9.61
N LEU A 238 -5.26 13.30 -10.65
CA LEU A 238 -5.43 12.90 -12.04
C LEU A 238 -4.17 13.24 -12.85
N THR A 239 -3.62 12.24 -13.55
CA THR A 239 -2.51 12.42 -14.49
C THR A 239 -2.79 11.62 -15.75
N GLY A 240 -3.22 12.30 -16.82
CA GLY A 240 -3.73 11.62 -18.01
C GLY A 240 -4.95 10.77 -17.63
N SER A 241 -4.90 9.46 -17.88
CA SER A 241 -5.93 8.50 -17.48
C SER A 241 -5.70 7.88 -16.09
N MET A 242 -4.69 8.31 -15.34
CA MET A 242 -4.37 7.72 -14.04
C MET A 242 -4.96 8.52 -12.88
N ILE A 243 -5.71 7.85 -11.99
CA ILE A 243 -6.29 8.43 -10.76
C ILE A 243 -5.53 7.87 -9.55
N ARG A 244 -5.20 8.72 -8.57
CA ARG A 244 -4.53 8.32 -7.32
C ARG A 244 -5.35 8.77 -6.11
N PRO A 245 -6.50 8.13 -5.85
CA PRO A 245 -7.55 8.69 -4.99
C PRO A 245 -7.19 8.67 -3.49
N VAL A 246 -6.14 7.94 -3.10
CA VAL A 246 -5.64 7.90 -1.71
C VAL A 246 -4.25 8.51 -1.57
N TYR A 247 -3.74 9.14 -2.63
CA TYR A 247 -2.40 9.71 -2.67
C TYR A 247 -2.03 10.60 -1.46
N PRO A 248 -2.88 11.55 -1.02
CA PRO A 248 -2.56 12.43 0.10
C PRO A 248 -2.80 11.78 1.48
N LEU A 249 -3.50 10.65 1.53
CA LEU A 249 -3.90 10.02 2.78
C LEU A 249 -2.70 9.40 3.50
N THR A 250 -2.74 9.46 4.83
CA THR A 250 -1.82 8.75 5.72
C THR A 250 -2.31 7.34 6.02
N LEU A 251 -1.50 6.54 6.71
CA LEU A 251 -1.95 5.22 7.18
C LEU A 251 -3.11 5.33 8.18
N LEU A 252 -3.15 6.40 8.99
CA LEU A 252 -4.22 6.61 9.96
C LEU A 252 -5.55 6.92 9.27
N ASP A 253 -5.51 7.69 8.19
CA ASP A 253 -6.71 8.00 7.40
C ASP A 253 -7.28 6.75 6.73
N ILE A 254 -6.44 5.79 6.34
CA ILE A 254 -6.86 4.50 5.75
C ILE A 254 -7.51 3.58 6.79
N ALA A 255 -7.12 3.71 8.06
CA ALA A 255 -7.62 2.87 9.15
C ALA A 255 -8.90 3.39 9.80
N LYS A 256 -9.25 4.66 9.55
CA LYS A 256 -10.46 5.35 10.04
C LYS A 256 -11.70 4.86 9.30
#